data_AF-A0A5K1H4I5-F1
#
_entry.id   AF-A0A5K1H4I5-F1
#
_cell.length_a   1.000
_cell.length_b   1.000
_cell.length_c   1.000
_cell.angle_alpha   90.00
_cell.angle_beta   90.00
_cell.angle_gamma   90.00
#
_symmetry.space_group_name_H-M   'P 1'
#
loop_
_entity.id
_entity.type
_entity.pdbx_description
1 polymer ?
#
loop_
_entity_poly.entity_id
_entity_poly.type
_entity_poly.pdbx_seq_one_letter_code
_entity_poly.pdbx_strand_id
1 'polypeptide(L)'
;GTVRLLFQPAEEGGAGAHHMVKEGALGDSQAIFGMHIESGLPTGSIASRPGPYSAAVSFFEVEIHGKGGHAATPHLNVDPIVAASFAILALQHLISHEADPLDGQ
;
A
#
# COMPACT_ATOMS: atom_id res chain seq x y z
N GLY A 1 -11.91 15.29 -31.31
CA GLY A 1 -11.22 14.41 -30.34
C GLY A 1 -12.23 13.47 -29.72
N THR A 2 -11.78 12.51 -28.91
CA THR A 2 -12.62 11.53 -28.23
C THR A 2 -12.39 11.63 -26.73
N VAL A 3 -13.46 11.66 -25.94
CA VAL A 3 -13.41 11.63 -24.47
C VAL A 3 -13.97 10.28 -24.01
N ARG A 4 -13.22 9.56 -23.19
CA ARG A 4 -13.63 8.29 -22.56
C ARG A 4 -13.82 8.53 -21.08
N LEU A 5 -14.98 8.14 -20.55
CA LEU A 5 -15.26 8.21 -19.12
C LEU A 5 -14.97 6.85 -18.49
N LEU A 6 -14.10 6.81 -17.49
CA LEU A 6 -13.70 5.60 -16.80
C LEU A 6 -14.28 5.62 -15.38
N PHE A 7 -15.16 4.68 -15.08
CA PHE A 7 -15.73 4.49 -13.75
C PHE A 7 -15.02 3.31 -13.09
N GLN A 8 -13.93 3.58 -12.39
CA GLN A 8 -13.08 2.55 -11.81
C GLN A 8 -13.70 1.94 -10.55
N PRO A 9 -13.89 0.60 -10.48
CA PRO A 9 -14.26 -0.08 -9.25
C PRO A 9 -13.03 -0.39 -8.39
N ALA A 10 -13.23 -0.79 -7.13
CA ALA A 10 -12.20 -1.40 -6.29
C ALA A 10 -10.86 -0.63 -6.21
N GLU A 11 -10.93 0.69 -6.09
CA GLU A 11 -9.75 1.56 -5.93
C GLU A 11 -9.04 1.31 -4.59
N GLU A 12 -9.79 1.26 -3.49
CA GLU A 12 -9.28 1.04 -2.12
C GLU A 12 -8.46 -0.26 -1.95
N GLY A 13 -8.74 -1.28 -2.77
CA GLY A 13 -8.03 -2.55 -2.76
C GLY A 13 -6.80 -2.58 -3.69
N GLY A 14 -6.53 -1.50 -4.43
CA GLY A 14 -5.38 -1.35 -5.32
C GLY A 14 -5.46 -2.12 -6.65
N ALA A 15 -6.52 -2.88 -6.92
CA ALA A 15 -6.58 -3.78 -8.07
C ALA A 15 -7.38 -3.25 -9.27
N GLY A 16 -8.35 -2.36 -9.03
CA GLY A 16 -9.33 -1.94 -10.05
C GLY A 16 -8.72 -1.40 -11.34
N ALA A 17 -7.82 -0.41 -11.21
CA ALA A 17 -7.13 0.19 -12.35
C ALA A 17 -6.33 -0.84 -13.17
N HIS A 18 -5.63 -1.76 -12.49
CA HIS A 18 -4.83 -2.80 -13.15
C HIS A 18 -5.68 -3.65 -14.09
N HIS A 19 -6.84 -4.14 -13.61
CA HIS A 19 -7.74 -4.97 -14.42
C HIS A 19 -8.34 -4.18 -15.59
N MET A 20 -8.80 -2.95 -15.35
CA MET A 20 -9.35 -2.11 -16.42
C MET A 20 -8.35 -1.83 -17.53
N VAL A 21 -7.11 -1.48 -17.18
CA VAL A 21 -6.05 -1.22 -18.17
C VAL A 21 -5.74 -2.49 -18.96
N LYS A 22 -5.63 -3.64 -18.28
CA LYS A 22 -5.40 -4.94 -18.90
C LYS A 22 -6.51 -5.33 -19.89
N GLU A 23 -7.74 -4.96 -19.60
CA GLU A 23 -8.91 -5.19 -20.47
C GLU A 23 -9.08 -4.12 -21.57
N GLY A 24 -8.13 -3.18 -21.70
CA GLY A 24 -8.11 -2.20 -22.79
C GLY A 24 -8.97 -0.96 -22.53
N ALA A 25 -9.31 -0.67 -21.28
CA ALA A 25 -10.13 0.49 -20.92
C ALA A 25 -9.55 1.83 -21.40
N LEU A 26 -8.22 1.92 -21.59
CA LEU A 26 -7.56 3.13 -22.10
C LEU A 26 -7.64 3.26 -23.64
N GLY A 27 -7.61 2.15 -24.38
CA GLY A 27 -7.37 2.12 -25.83
C GLY A 27 -6.31 3.14 -26.28
N ASP A 28 -6.61 3.95 -27.28
CA ASP A 28 -5.66 4.90 -27.88
C ASP A 28 -5.60 6.28 -27.18
N SER A 29 -5.91 6.36 -25.88
CA SER A 29 -5.94 7.63 -25.16
C SER A 29 -4.54 8.25 -25.05
N GLN A 30 -4.41 9.52 -25.48
CA GLN A 30 -3.13 10.25 -25.45
C GLN A 30 -2.81 10.89 -24.09
N ALA A 31 -3.83 11.06 -23.24
CA ALA A 31 -3.71 11.61 -21.90
C ALA A 31 -4.81 11.01 -21.02
N ILE A 32 -4.53 10.91 -19.72
CA ILE A 32 -5.48 10.51 -18.68
C ILE A 32 -5.50 11.59 -17.60
N PHE A 33 -6.69 11.87 -17.08
CA PHE A 33 -6.90 12.82 -15.99
C PHE A 33 -7.68 12.12 -14.89
N GLY A 34 -7.25 12.33 -13.65
CA GLY A 34 -7.92 11.89 -12.44
C GLY A 34 -8.04 13.04 -11.47
N MET A 35 -9.07 13.01 -10.63
CA MET A 35 -9.28 13.99 -9.57
C MET A 35 -9.70 13.25 -8.30
N HIS A 36 -9.24 13.72 -7.16
CA HIS A 36 -9.66 13.24 -5.85
C HIS A 36 -10.07 14.45 -5.02
N ILE A 37 -11.10 14.28 -4.19
CA ILE A 37 -11.48 15.33 -3.24
C ILE A 37 -10.48 15.32 -2.08
N GLU A 38 -9.88 16.48 -1.81
CA GLU A 38 -8.96 16.67 -0.69
C GLU A 38 -9.62 17.57 0.35
N SER A 39 -9.92 17.00 1.51
CA SER A 39 -10.57 17.68 2.63
C SER A 39 -9.73 18.78 3.26
N GLY A 40 -8.39 18.71 3.12
CA GLY A 40 -7.46 19.70 3.63
C GLY A 40 -7.34 20.98 2.79
N LEU A 41 -7.92 21.01 1.57
CA LEU A 41 -7.87 22.18 0.69
C LEU A 41 -9.14 23.03 0.80
N PRO A 42 -9.04 24.38 0.73
CA PRO A 42 -10.22 25.23 0.70
C PRO A 42 -11.13 24.92 -0.49
N THR A 43 -12.44 24.84 -0.25
CA THR A 43 -13.45 24.65 -1.30
C THR A 43 -13.27 25.66 -2.44
N GLY A 44 -13.32 25.18 -3.68
CA GLY A 44 -13.09 25.99 -4.88
C GLY A 44 -11.63 26.06 -5.33
N SER A 45 -10.71 25.43 -4.60
CA SER A 45 -9.29 25.31 -4.97
C SER A 45 -9.01 24.03 -5.77
N ILE A 46 -7.99 24.09 -6.62
CA ILE A 46 -7.41 22.94 -7.31
C ILE A 46 -5.90 22.99 -7.09
N ALA A 47 -5.31 21.87 -6.67
CA ALA A 47 -3.86 21.72 -6.51
C ALA A 47 -3.34 20.60 -7.41
N SER A 48 -2.12 20.77 -7.93
CA SER A 48 -1.40 19.74 -8.69
C SER A 48 0.11 19.99 -8.61
N ARG A 49 0.91 18.97 -8.89
CA ARG A 49 2.35 19.10 -9.09
C ARG A 49 2.82 18.17 -10.22
N PRO A 50 3.89 18.52 -10.95
CA PRO A 50 4.54 17.59 -11.87
C PRO A 50 5.33 16.51 -11.10
N GLY A 51 5.53 15.36 -11.74
CA GLY A 51 6.28 14.22 -11.18
C GLY A 51 5.43 13.27 -10.32
N PRO A 52 6.08 12.34 -9.59
CA PRO A 52 5.39 11.43 -8.67
C PRO A 52 4.53 12.22 -7.69
N TYR A 53 3.27 11.81 -7.45
CA TYR A 53 2.36 12.51 -6.54
C TYR A 53 2.18 11.76 -5.22
N SER A 54 1.86 10.47 -5.29
CA SER A 54 1.62 9.56 -4.16
C SER A 54 2.72 8.50 -4.05
N ALA A 55 2.82 7.87 -2.88
CA ALA A 55 3.73 6.74 -2.66
C ALA A 55 3.16 5.45 -3.28
N ALA A 56 4.06 4.58 -3.76
CA ALA A 56 3.71 3.20 -4.09
C ALA A 56 3.40 2.41 -2.82
N VAL A 57 2.46 1.45 -2.91
CA VAL A 57 2.07 0.59 -1.79
C VAL A 57 2.18 -0.87 -2.23
N SER A 58 2.60 -1.74 -1.31
CA SER A 58 2.59 -3.19 -1.47
C SER A 58 2.17 -3.85 -0.17
N PHE A 59 1.53 -5.01 -0.28
CA PHE A 59 1.05 -5.79 0.85
C PHE A 59 1.76 -7.14 0.87
N PHE A 60 2.04 -7.64 2.06
CA PHE A 60 2.60 -8.96 2.27
C PHE A 60 1.95 -9.60 3.50
N GLU A 61 1.90 -10.93 3.52
CA GLU A 61 1.40 -11.72 4.64
C GLU A 61 2.53 -12.61 5.16
N VAL A 62 2.63 -12.75 6.48
CA VAL A 62 3.62 -13.60 7.14
C VAL A 62 2.92 -14.50 8.15
N GLU A 63 3.09 -15.80 7.99
CA GLU A 63 2.64 -16.81 8.94
C GLU A 63 3.83 -17.27 9.80
N ILE A 64 3.71 -17.16 11.13
CA ILE A 64 4.74 -17.57 12.08
C ILE A 64 4.27 -18.82 12.84
N HIS A 65 4.90 -19.96 12.55
CA HIS A 65 4.59 -21.23 13.20
C HIS A 65 5.45 -21.45 14.43
N GLY A 66 4.79 -21.70 15.56
CA GLY A 66 5.42 -22.12 16.81
C GLY A 66 5.14 -23.58 17.16
N LYS A 67 5.41 -23.93 18.41
CA LYS A 67 5.11 -25.23 19.02
C LYS A 67 4.41 -25.00 20.35
N GLY A 68 3.12 -25.36 20.40
CA GLY A 68 2.32 -25.25 21.62
C GLY A 68 2.70 -26.29 22.69
N GLY A 69 2.23 -26.04 23.91
CA GLY A 69 2.35 -26.95 25.05
C GLY A 69 1.78 -26.32 26.31
N HIS A 70 2.03 -26.92 27.47
CA HIS A 70 1.47 -26.42 28.73
C HIS A 70 2.06 -25.04 29.07
N ALA A 71 1.21 -24.08 29.42
CA ALA A 71 1.64 -22.72 29.79
C ALA A 71 2.61 -22.67 30.99
N ALA A 72 2.58 -23.68 31.89
CA ALA A 72 3.48 -23.76 33.04
C ALA A 72 4.90 -24.27 32.67
N THR A 73 5.09 -24.78 31.45
CA THR A 73 6.37 -25.30 30.96
C THR A 73 6.80 -24.61 29.66
N PRO A 74 6.95 -23.27 29.64
CA PRO A 74 7.20 -22.52 28.41
C PRO A 74 8.52 -22.90 27.72
N HIS A 75 9.50 -23.40 28.49
CA HIS A 75 10.80 -23.87 27.96
C HIS A 75 10.70 -25.12 27.06
N LEU A 76 9.55 -25.80 27.00
CA LEU A 76 9.29 -26.91 26.07
C LEU A 76 8.54 -26.47 24.81
N ASN A 77 8.10 -25.21 24.78
CA ASN A 77 7.29 -24.60 23.73
C ASN A 77 8.15 -23.70 22.84
N VAL A 78 7.63 -23.37 21.65
CA VAL A 78 8.15 -22.30 20.80
C VAL A 78 7.02 -21.30 20.62
N ASP A 79 7.12 -20.15 21.28
CA ASP A 79 6.03 -19.18 21.36
C ASP A 79 6.01 -18.27 20.11
N PRO A 80 5.01 -18.42 19.21
CA PRO A 80 4.93 -17.60 18.03
C PRO A 80 4.54 -16.14 18.35
N ILE A 81 3.91 -15.87 19.50
CA ILE A 81 3.52 -14.50 19.90
C ILE A 81 4.78 -13.69 20.21
N VAL A 82 5.71 -14.26 20.97
CA VAL A 82 6.99 -13.61 21.28
C VAL A 82 7.79 -13.37 19.99
N ALA A 83 7.87 -14.38 19.11
CA ALA A 83 8.55 -14.24 17.82
C ALA A 83 7.93 -13.13 16.94
N ALA A 84 6.60 -13.10 16.81
CA ALA A 84 5.89 -12.05 16.08
C ALA A 84 6.12 -10.66 16.67
N SER A 85 6.14 -10.53 18.00
CA SER A 85 6.38 -9.26 18.69
C SER A 85 7.77 -8.69 18.36
N PHE A 86 8.81 -9.53 18.37
CA PHE A 86 10.15 -9.12 17.97
C PHE A 86 10.24 -8.76 16.48
N ALA A 87 9.56 -9.51 15.61
CA ALA A 87 9.50 -9.19 14.18
C ALA A 87 8.87 -7.81 13.93
N ILE A 88 7.75 -7.49 14.60
CA ILE A 88 7.09 -6.18 14.48
C ILE A 88 8.04 -5.04 14.87
N LEU A 89 8.75 -5.18 15.99
CA LEU A 89 9.72 -4.18 16.45
C LEU A 89 10.88 -4.03 15.46
N ALA A 90 11.43 -5.15 14.97
CA ALA A 90 12.50 -5.14 13.98
C ALA A 90 12.07 -4.44 12.68
N LEU A 91 10.85 -4.67 12.20
CA LEU A 91 10.32 -4.03 10.99
C LEU A 91 10.25 -2.49 11.11
N GLN A 92 10.06 -1.94 12.32
CA GLN A 92 10.09 -0.48 12.51
C GLN A 92 11.49 0.11 12.29
N HIS A 93 12.55 -0.67 12.47
CA HIS A 93 13.93 -0.22 12.22
C HIS A 93 14.22 -0.01 10.74
N LEU A 94 13.56 -0.77 9.85
CA LEU A 94 13.73 -0.60 8.40
C LEU A 94 13.43 0.84 7.97
N ILE A 95 12.30 1.40 8.43
CA ILE A 95 11.89 2.77 8.08
C ILE A 95 12.73 3.81 8.82
N SER A 96 13.03 3.57 10.10
CA SER A 96 13.64 4.60 10.96
C SER A 96 15.17 4.70 10.86
N HIS A 97 15.85 3.66 10.39
CA HIS A 97 17.32 3.57 10.45
C HIS A 97 17.99 3.00 9.18
N GLU A 98 17.27 2.26 8.33
CA GLU A 98 17.85 1.63 7.14
C GLU A 98 17.42 2.29 5.82
N ALA A 99 16.23 2.88 5.76
CA ALA A 99 15.78 3.67 4.62
C ALA A 99 16.32 5.10 4.69
N ASP A 100 16.98 5.58 3.63
CA ASP A 100 17.34 6.99 3.50
C ASP A 100 16.03 7.80 3.33
N PRO A 101 15.73 8.74 4.27
CA PRO A 101 14.51 9.53 4.19
C PRO A 101 14.46 10.48 2.98
N LEU A 102 15.57 10.68 2.28
CA LEU A 102 15.66 11.49 1.06
C LEU A 102 15.61 10.65 -0.23
N ASP A 103 15.68 9.32 -0.12
CA ASP A 103 15.56 8.44 -1.28
C ASP A 103 14.08 8.24 -1.62
N GLY A 104 13.63 8.97 -2.65
CA GLY A 104 12.28 8.86 -3.18
C GLY A 104 12.17 7.63 -4.08
N GLN A 105 11.78 6.50 -3.49
CA GLN A 105 11.47 5.25 -4.20
C GLN A 105 10.53 5.47 -5.41
#